data_AF-A0A183LQ91-F1
#
_entry.id   AF-A0A183LQ91-F1
#
_cell.length_a   1.000
_cell.length_b   1.000
_cell.length_c   1.000
_cell.angle_alpha   90.00
_cell.angle_beta   90.00
_cell.angle_gamma   90.00
#
_symmetry.space_group_name_H-M   'P 1'
#
loop_
_entity.id
_entity.type
_entity.pdbx_description
1 polymer ?
#
loop_
_entity_poly.entity_id
_entity_poly.type
_entity_poly.pdbx_seq_one_letter_code
_entity_poly.pdbx_strand_id
1 'polypeptide(L)'
;MRQLYDTTKKLEGKYSKPERLIKEKEGKTITEIQEQRNRWVEYFEEFLNRSASLKPLDIEAAPADLPVDLTPPTTEEIRMTIKQIKSGKAA
;
A
#
# COMPACT_ATOMS: atom_id res chain seq x y z
N MET A 1 27.56 -12.72 -5.09
CA MET A 1 26.57 -12.50 -6.18
C MET A 1 25.93 -13.78 -6.71
N ARG A 2 26.71 -14.84 -7.03
CA ARG A 2 26.17 -16.09 -7.61
C ARG A 2 25.17 -16.83 -6.71
N GLN A 3 25.48 -16.95 -5.42
CA GLN A 3 24.60 -17.61 -4.45
C GLN A 3 23.23 -16.94 -4.32
N LEU A 4 23.18 -15.61 -4.44
CA LEU A 4 21.94 -14.85 -4.30
C LEU A 4 21.04 -15.11 -5.51
N TYR A 5 21.60 -15.12 -6.72
CA TYR A 5 20.92 -15.49 -7.96
C TYR A 5 20.39 -16.94 -7.94
N ASP A 6 21.23 -17.89 -7.49
CA ASP A 6 20.85 -19.31 -7.42
C ASP A 6 19.75 -19.57 -6.38
N THR A 7 19.73 -18.80 -5.28
CA THR A 7 18.71 -18.90 -4.23
C THR A 7 17.38 -18.32 -4.68
N THR A 8 17.38 -17.16 -5.36
CA THR A 8 16.17 -16.55 -5.91
C THR A 8 15.55 -17.43 -6.99
N LYS A 9 16.36 -18.00 -7.89
CA LYS A 9 15.90 -18.92 -8.94
C LYS A 9 15.30 -20.22 -8.39
N LYS A 10 15.73 -20.67 -7.21
CA LYS A 10 15.18 -21.85 -6.53
C LYS A 10 13.87 -21.54 -5.78
N LEU A 11 13.71 -20.31 -5.29
CA LEU A 11 12.51 -19.83 -4.59
C LEU A 11 11.41 -19.35 -5.54
N GLU A 12 11.76 -19.04 -6.78
CA GLU A 12 10.83 -18.74 -7.87
C GLU A 12 10.06 -20.02 -8.23
N GLY A 13 9.04 -20.34 -7.43
CA GLY A 13 8.07 -21.40 -7.72
C GLY A 13 7.37 -21.18 -9.05
N LYS A 14 6.53 -22.13 -9.48
CA LYS A 14 5.71 -21.97 -10.69
C LYS A 14 4.82 -20.76 -10.52
N TYR A 15 5.10 -19.68 -11.25
CA TYR A 15 4.24 -18.50 -11.36
C TYR A 15 2.83 -18.96 -11.72
N SER A 16 1.96 -19.02 -10.73
CA SER A 16 0.52 -19.14 -10.95
C SER A 16 0.05 -17.81 -11.47
N LYS A 17 -0.77 -17.84 -12.54
CA LYS A 17 -1.30 -16.64 -13.22
C LYS A 17 -1.79 -15.63 -12.17
N PRO A 18 -1.59 -14.31 -12.37
CA PRO A 18 -2.20 -13.32 -11.50
C PRO A 18 -3.72 -13.54 -11.50
N GLU A 19 -4.24 -13.92 -10.33
CA GLU A 19 -5.66 -14.26 -10.11
C GLU A 19 -6.58 -13.04 -10.28
N ARG A 20 -5.99 -11.84 -10.22
CA ARG A 20 -6.64 -10.59 -10.58
C ARG A 20 -6.28 -10.19 -12.00
N LEU A 21 -7.23 -10.46 -12.89
CA LEU A 21 -7.21 -9.96 -14.24
C LEU A 21 -7.40 -8.44 -14.21
N ILE A 22 -6.50 -7.72 -14.86
CA ILE A 22 -6.65 -6.28 -15.06
C ILE A 22 -7.75 -6.09 -16.09
N LYS A 23 -8.74 -5.25 -15.76
CA LYS A 23 -9.79 -4.88 -16.70
C LYS A 23 -9.28 -3.73 -17.56
N GLU A 24 -9.41 -3.88 -18.87
CA GLU A 24 -9.25 -2.77 -19.81
C GLU A 24 -10.35 -1.73 -19.57
N LYS A 25 -10.15 -0.50 -20.06
CA LYS A 25 -11.11 0.60 -19.97
C LYS A 25 -12.49 0.26 -20.54
N GLU A 26 -12.58 -0.60 -21.55
CA GLU A 26 -13.84 -1.15 -22.07
C GLU A 26 -14.41 -2.33 -21.26
N GLY A 27 -13.81 -2.69 -20.11
CA GLY A 27 -14.29 -3.75 -19.22
C GLY A 27 -13.87 -5.17 -19.64
N LYS A 28 -13.08 -5.31 -20.70
CA LYS A 28 -12.57 -6.60 -21.18
C LYS A 28 -11.43 -7.09 -20.28
N THR A 29 -11.46 -8.39 -20.00
CA THR A 29 -10.48 -9.07 -19.16
C THR A 29 -9.18 -9.29 -19.91
N ILE A 30 -8.08 -8.67 -19.45
CA ILE A 30 -6.75 -8.84 -20.06
C ILE A 30 -6.12 -10.14 -19.54
N THR A 31 -6.00 -11.14 -20.42
CA THR A 31 -5.41 -12.46 -20.09
C THR A 31 -3.94 -12.59 -20.50
N GLU A 32 -3.44 -11.69 -21.33
CA GLU A 32 -2.08 -11.72 -21.87
C GLU A 32 -1.14 -10.77 -21.10
N ILE A 33 0.03 -11.28 -20.70
CA ILE A 33 1.01 -10.53 -19.89
C ILE A 33 1.52 -9.28 -20.61
N GLN A 34 1.62 -9.32 -21.94
CA GLN A 34 2.05 -8.18 -22.77
C GLN A 34 1.03 -7.05 -22.73
N GLU A 35 -0.26 -7.37 -22.92
CA GLU A 35 -1.34 -6.40 -22.83
C GLU A 35 -1.44 -5.79 -21.41
N GLN A 36 -1.23 -6.60 -20.37
CA GLN A 36 -1.21 -6.12 -19.00
C GLN A 36 -0.08 -5.11 -18.77
N ARG A 37 1.12 -5.36 -19.31
CA ARG A 37 2.26 -4.43 -19.24
C ARG A 37 1.98 -3.15 -20.01
N ASN A 38 1.42 -3.23 -21.21
CA ASN A 38 1.06 -2.05 -22.00
C ASN A 38 0.04 -1.18 -21.25
N ARG A 39 -0.95 -1.80 -20.61
CA ARG A 39 -1.92 -1.08 -19.78
C ARG A 39 -1.27 -0.38 -18.57
N TRP A 40 -0.28 -1.02 -17.94
CA TRP A 40 0.49 -0.39 -16.86
C TRP A 40 1.28 0.82 -17.37
N VAL A 41 1.93 0.70 -18.52
CA VAL A 41 2.68 1.82 -19.13
C VAL A 41 1.76 3.00 -19.40
N GLU A 42 0.61 2.78 -20.04
CA GLU A 42 -0.38 3.84 -20.28
C GLU A 42 -0.86 4.51 -18.99
N TYR A 43 -1.22 3.72 -17.97
CA TYR A 43 -1.71 4.25 -16.70
C TYR A 43 -0.66 5.12 -16.00
N PHE A 44 0.59 4.66 -15.97
CA PHE A 44 1.67 5.44 -15.37
C PHE A 44 2.03 6.66 -16.20
N GLU A 45 1.98 6.57 -17.53
CA GLU A 45 2.19 7.71 -18.41
C GLU A 45 1.11 8.77 -18.21
N GLU A 46 -0.18 8.40 -18.15
CA GLU A 46 -1.27 9.30 -17.85
C GLU A 46 -1.15 9.92 -16.45
N PHE A 47 -0.82 9.11 -15.44
CA PHE A 47 -0.66 9.57 -14.06
C PHE A 47 0.50 10.56 -13.90
N LEU A 48 1.65 10.27 -14.52
CA LEU A 48 2.86 11.07 -14.40
C LEU A 48 2.84 12.30 -15.31
N ASN A 49 2.19 12.22 -16.48
CA ASN A 49 2.02 13.35 -17.39
C ASN A 49 0.77 14.18 -17.10
N ARG A 50 -0.06 13.77 -16.14
CA ARG A 50 -1.12 14.62 -15.60
C ARG A 50 -0.47 15.84 -14.97
N SER A 51 -0.47 16.94 -15.72
CA SER A 51 -0.06 18.25 -15.23
C SER A 51 -0.74 18.53 -13.89
N ALA A 52 0.02 19.06 -12.93
CA ALA A 52 -0.54 19.50 -11.67
C ALA A 52 -1.73 20.42 -11.98
N SER A 53 -2.92 20.02 -11.52
CA SER A 53 -4.09 20.88 -11.66
C SER A 53 -3.77 22.19 -10.94
N LEU A 54 -3.58 23.28 -11.70
CA LEU A 54 -3.38 24.62 -11.16
C LEU A 54 -4.65 25.19 -10.53
N LYS A 55 -5.77 24.47 -10.58
CA LYS A 55 -6.91 24.81 -9.72
C LYS A 55 -6.41 24.72 -8.28
N PRO A 56 -6.53 25.80 -7.49
CA PRO A 56 -6.40 25.69 -6.05
C PRO A 56 -7.25 24.50 -5.63
N LEU A 57 -6.60 23.53 -4.99
CA LEU A 57 -7.30 22.42 -4.40
C LEU A 57 -8.11 23.04 -3.26
N ASP A 58 -9.37 23.38 -3.57
CA ASP A 58 -10.35 23.90 -2.62
C ASP A 58 -10.79 22.75 -1.70
N ILE A 59 -9.81 22.19 -0.99
CA ILE A 59 -10.05 21.38 0.18
C ILE A 59 -10.33 22.43 1.26
N GLU A 60 -11.60 22.59 1.57
CA GLU A 60 -12.05 23.17 2.82
C GLU A 60 -11.17 22.59 3.91
N ALA A 61 -10.35 23.45 4.53
CA ALA A 61 -9.46 23.03 5.59
C ALA A 61 -10.33 22.36 6.65
N ALA A 62 -10.15 21.05 6.83
CA ALA A 62 -10.81 20.35 7.91
C ALA A 62 -10.52 21.13 9.20
N PRO A 63 -11.53 21.43 10.02
CA PRO A 63 -11.32 22.18 11.26
C PRO A 63 -10.21 21.49 12.04
N ALA A 64 -9.06 22.17 12.10
CA ALA A 64 -7.95 21.75 12.90
C ALA A 64 -8.42 21.82 14.35
N ASP A 65 -8.45 20.64 14.96
CA ASP A 65 -8.24 20.36 16.38
C ASP A 65 -9.22 19.27 16.82
N LEU A 66 -9.01 18.06 16.30
CA LEU A 66 -9.25 16.92 17.17
C LEU A 66 -8.17 17.00 18.25
N PRO A 67 -8.53 17.09 19.55
CA PRO A 67 -7.56 17.02 20.64
C PRO A 67 -7.03 15.58 20.69
N VAL A 68 -6.15 15.25 19.76
CA VAL A 68 -5.29 14.08 19.85
C VAL A 68 -4.26 14.46 20.89
N ASP A 69 -4.25 13.72 21.99
CA ASP A 69 -3.20 13.84 22.98
C ASP A 69 -1.87 13.45 22.31
N LEU A 70 -1.08 14.46 21.96
CA LEU A 70 0.27 14.30 21.40
C LEU A 70 1.31 14.09 22.50
N THR A 71 0.91 13.96 23.77
CA THR A 71 1.87 13.67 24.84
C THR A 71 2.44 12.26 24.64
N PRO A 72 3.77 12.10 24.71
CA PRO A 72 4.37 10.79 24.69
C PRO A 72 3.88 9.97 25.89
N PRO A 73 3.53 8.69 25.71
CA PRO A 73 3.13 7.84 26.82
C PRO A 73 4.26 7.71 27.84
N THR A 74 3.91 7.78 29.12
CA THR A 74 4.87 7.68 30.21
C THR A 74 5.34 6.23 30.38
N THR A 75 6.57 6.06 30.88
CA THR A 75 7.15 4.74 31.18
C THR A 75 6.28 3.94 32.18
N GLU A 76 5.66 4.64 33.14
CA GLU A 76 4.69 4.07 34.09
C GLU A 76 3.49 3.43 33.37
N GLU A 77 2.86 4.16 32.44
CA GLU A 77 1.69 3.71 31.67
C GLU A 77 2.03 2.48 30.81
N ILE A 78 3.16 2.53 30.09
CA ILE A 78 3.63 1.40 29.28
C ILE A 78 3.82 0.16 30.15
N ARG A 79 4.45 0.31 31.33
CA ARG A 79 4.69 -0.79 32.27
C ARG A 79 3.39 -1.36 32.84
N MET A 80 2.40 -0.51 33.13
CA MET A 80 1.09 -0.96 33.61
C MET A 80 0.31 -1.73 32.54
N THR A 81 0.29 -1.22 31.31
CA THR A 81 -0.38 -1.87 30.17
C THR A 81 0.21 -3.25 29.90
N ILE A 82 1.54 -3.39 29.92
CA ILE A 82 2.22 -4.70 29.77
C ILE A 82 1.80 -5.67 30.88
N LYS A 83 1.66 -5.20 32.13
CA LYS A 83 1.17 -6.03 33.24
C LYS A 83 -0.28 -6.47 33.04
N GLN A 84 -1.16 -5.57 32.58
CA GLN A 84 -2.56 -5.91 32.31
C GLN A 84 -2.69 -6.96 31.20
N ILE A 85 -1.98 -6.78 30.09
CA ILE A 85 -1.94 -7.74 28.97
C ILE A 85 -1.47 -9.12 29.47
N LYS A 86 -0.41 -9.17 30.28
CA LYS A 86 0.09 -10.43 30.86
C LYS A 86 -0.89 -11.07 31.84
N SER A 87 -1.72 -10.27 32.52
CA SER A 87 -2.73 -10.77 33.45
C SER A 87 -4.04 -11.21 32.78
N GLY A 88 -4.14 -11.16 31.44
CA GLY A 88 -5.33 -11.57 30.70
C GLY A 88 -6.54 -10.64 30.88
N LYS A 89 -6.36 -9.50 31.55
CA LYS A 89 -7.36 -8.42 31.64
C LYS A 89 -7.15 -7.47 30.47
N ALA A 90 -7.49 -7.93 29.27
CA ALA A 90 -7.89 -7.01 28.23
C ALA A 90 -9.29 -6.47 28.62
N ALA A 91 -9.51 -5.16 28.44
CA ALA A 91 -10.85 -4.58 28.57
C ALA A 91 -11.79 -5.14 27.48
#